data_AF-A0A239LAN0-F1
#
_entry.id   AF-A0A239LAN0-F1
#
_cell.length_a   1.000
_cell.length_b   1.000
_cell.length_c   1.000
_cell.angle_alpha   90.00
_cell.angle_beta   90.00
_cell.angle_gamma   90.00
#
_symmetry.space_group_name_H-M   'P 1'
#
loop_
_entity.id
_entity.type
_entity.pdbx_description
1 polymer ?
#
loop_
_entity_poly.entity_id
_entity_poly.type
_entity_poly.pdbx_seq_one_letter_code
_entity_poly.pdbx_strand_id
1 'polypeptide(L)'
;MATLQISDESALRIHQTAERLGLSDEGLVMEAVLHMEEQRSIEPEFTDAQIARFKESVAQLDRGEVVTSEQIDARFEAFFQRQASR
;
A
#
# COMPACT_ATOMS: atom_id res chain seq x y z
N MET A 1 -6.99 -29.54 -3.31
CA MET A 1 -6.37 -29.12 -4.59
C MET A 1 -6.97 -27.80 -4.98
N ALA A 2 -6.14 -26.77 -5.13
CA ALA A 2 -6.55 -25.51 -5.73
C ALA A 2 -6.36 -25.61 -7.25
N THR A 3 -7.31 -25.10 -8.03
CA THR A 3 -7.21 -25.06 -9.49
C THR A 3 -7.10 -23.61 -9.92
N LEU A 4 -6.00 -23.27 -10.60
CA LEU A 4 -5.76 -21.95 -11.16
C LEU A 4 -6.08 -21.98 -12.64
N GLN A 5 -6.98 -21.10 -13.08
CA GLN A 5 -7.20 -20.85 -14.50
C GLN A 5 -6.25 -19.74 -14.94
N ILE A 6 -5.41 -20.05 -15.92
CA ILE A 6 -4.46 -19.10 -16.53
C ILE A 6 -4.60 -19.17 -18.05
N SER A 7 -4.20 -18.10 -18.74
CA SER A 7 -4.18 -18.11 -20.21
C SER A 7 -3.08 -19.02 -20.73
N ASP A 8 -3.24 -19.50 -21.97
CA ASP A 8 -2.23 -20.32 -22.64
C ASP A 8 -0.88 -19.58 -22.76
N GLU A 9 -0.90 -18.26 -22.95
CA GLU A 9 0.30 -17.43 -22.96
C GLU A 9 1.02 -17.43 -21.61
N SER A 10 0.27 -17.29 -20.51
CA SER A 10 0.82 -17.36 -19.17
C SER A 10 1.35 -18.75 -18.84
N ALA A 11 0.67 -19.81 -19.26
CA ALA A 11 1.12 -21.19 -19.10
C ALA A 11 2.46 -21.42 -19.81
N LEU A 12 2.59 -20.95 -21.06
CA LEU A 12 3.84 -21.04 -21.81
C LEU A 12 5.00 -20.32 -21.11
N ARG A 13 4.75 -19.11 -20.58
CA ARG A 13 5.77 -18.32 -19.86
C ARG A 13 6.20 -18.99 -18.56
N ILE A 14 5.26 -19.55 -17.81
CA ILE A 14 5.54 -20.32 -16.58
C ILE A 14 6.44 -21.51 -16.93
N HIS A 15 6.04 -22.28 -17.93
CA HIS A 15 6.78 -23.46 -18.35
C HIS A 15 8.22 -23.14 -18.77
N GLN A 16 8.41 -22.16 -19.67
CA GLN A 16 9.74 -21.72 -20.10
C GLN A 16 10.61 -21.22 -18.94
N THR A 17 9.99 -20.55 -17.96
CA THR A 17 10.69 -20.05 -16.79
C THR A 17 11.08 -21.19 -15.85
N ALA A 18 10.19 -22.18 -15.67
CA ALA A 18 10.45 -23.36 -14.85
C ALA A 18 11.59 -24.19 -15.43
N GLU A 19 11.58 -24.45 -16.74
CA GLU A 19 12.67 -25.15 -17.44
C GLU A 19 14.01 -24.43 -17.28
N ARG A 20 14.03 -23.10 -17.45
CA ARG A 20 15.25 -22.29 -17.29
C ARG A 20 15.82 -22.36 -15.88
N LEU A 21 14.96 -22.53 -14.87
CA LEU A 21 15.35 -22.60 -13.46
C LEU A 21 15.54 -24.04 -12.97
N GLY A 22 15.29 -25.05 -13.81
CA GLY A 22 15.34 -26.47 -13.43
C GLY A 22 14.25 -26.86 -12.43
N LEU A 23 13.11 -26.16 -12.45
CA LEU A 23 11.96 -26.39 -11.57
C LEU A 23 10.82 -27.04 -12.34
N SER A 24 9.88 -27.65 -11.63
CA SER A 24 8.57 -27.96 -12.20
C SER A 24 7.70 -26.71 -12.26
N ASP A 25 6.71 -26.70 -13.15
CA ASP A 25 5.72 -25.61 -13.23
C ASP A 25 5.04 -25.37 -11.87
N GLU A 26 4.68 -26.45 -11.16
CA GLU A 26 4.11 -26.38 -9.81
C GLU A 26 5.10 -25.79 -8.80
N GLY A 27 6.37 -26.19 -8.86
CA GLY A 27 7.42 -25.68 -7.98
C GLY A 27 7.64 -24.17 -8.16
N LEU A 28 7.68 -23.71 -9.41
CA LEU A 28 7.79 -22.29 -9.73
C LEU A 28 6.58 -21.49 -9.23
N VAL A 29 5.37 -22.01 -9.44
CA VAL A 29 4.14 -21.34 -8.96
C VAL A 29 4.13 -21.25 -7.43
N MET A 30 4.54 -22.33 -6.73
CA MET A 30 4.60 -22.33 -5.27
C MET A 30 5.63 -21.34 -4.73
N GLU A 31 6.82 -21.29 -5.33
CA GLU A 31 7.87 -20.33 -4.95
C GLU A 31 7.41 -18.88 -5.18
N ALA A 32 6.75 -18.61 -6.31
CA ALA A 32 6.20 -17.29 -6.60
C ALA A 32 5.13 -16.86 -5.57
N VAL A 33 4.25 -17.78 -5.17
CA VAL A 33 3.23 -17.51 -4.13
C VAL A 33 3.88 -17.20 -2.79
N LEU A 34 4.86 -18.02 -2.36
CA LEU A 34 5.59 -17.78 -1.12
C LEU A 34 6.29 -16.41 -1.13
N HIS A 35 6.95 -16.07 -2.25
CA HIS A 35 7.61 -14.78 -2.39
C HIS A 35 6.64 -13.60 -2.35
N MET A 36 5.44 -13.75 -2.93
CA MET A 36 4.38 -12.74 -2.82
C MET A 36 3.87 -12.58 -1.39
N GLU A 37 3.73 -13.67 -0.64
CA GLU A 37 3.33 -13.62 0.78
C GLU A 37 4.40 -12.94 1.64
N GLU A 38 5.67 -13.23 1.40
CA GLU A 38 6.80 -12.54 2.05
C GLU A 38 6.78 -11.04 1.76
N GLN A 39 6.56 -10.63 0.50
CA GLN A 39 6.47 -9.21 0.14
C GLN A 39 5.24 -8.52 0.75
N ARG A 40 4.08 -9.20 0.79
CA ARG A 40 2.88 -8.67 1.46
C ARG A 40 3.06 -8.50 2.97
N SER A 41 3.86 -9.36 3.61
CA SER A 41 4.23 -9.21 5.01
C SER A 41 5.07 -7.94 5.26
N ILE A 42 5.72 -7.40 4.22
CA ILE A 42 6.60 -6.23 4.30
C ILE A 42 5.85 -4.92 4.01
N GLU A 43 4.76 -4.94 3.25
CA GLU A 43 3.92 -3.76 3.04
C GLU A 43 2.90 -3.61 4.18
N PRO A 44 3.03 -2.59 5.06
CA PRO A 44 2.02 -2.37 6.08
C PRO A 44 0.70 -1.99 5.41
N GLU A 45 -0.29 -2.87 5.50
CA GLU A 45 -1.66 -2.53 5.15
C GLU A 45 -2.09 -1.32 6.00
N PHE A 46 -2.56 -0.26 5.35
CA PHE A 46 -3.15 0.86 6.08
C PHE A 46 -4.35 0.36 6.88
N THR A 47 -4.40 0.70 8.15
CA THR A 47 -5.60 0.44 8.96
C THR A 47 -6.81 1.16 8.35
N ASP A 48 -8.00 0.62 8.53
CA ASP A 48 -9.25 1.27 8.09
C ASP A 48 -9.36 2.72 8.57
N ALA A 49 -8.83 3.02 9.77
CA ALA A 49 -8.77 4.36 10.31
C ALA A 49 -7.82 5.29 9.53
N GLN A 50 -6.67 4.79 9.07
CA GLN A 50 -5.77 5.55 8.20
C GLN A 50 -6.39 5.78 6.83
N ILE A 51 -7.03 4.75 6.25
CA ILE A 51 -7.75 4.86 4.96
C ILE A 51 -8.87 5.90 5.07
N ALA A 52 -9.65 5.88 6.15
CA ALA A 52 -10.72 6.84 6.38
C ALA A 52 -10.19 8.27 6.50
N ARG A 53 -9.06 8.48 7.20
CA ARG A 53 -8.41 9.80 7.28
C ARG A 53 -7.95 10.29 5.92
N PHE A 54 -7.32 9.45 5.11
CA PHE A 54 -6.92 9.85 3.76
C PHE A 54 -8.12 10.26 2.89
N LYS A 55 -9.21 9.49 2.94
CA LYS A 55 -10.44 9.83 2.21
C LYS A 55 -11.02 11.17 2.64
N GLU A 56 -11.04 11.44 3.94
CA GLU A 56 -11.50 12.75 4.44
C GLU A 56 -10.58 13.89 3.97
N SER A 57 -9.26 13.72 4.06
CA SER A 57 -8.31 14.73 3.56
C SER A 57 -8.49 15.05 2.08
N VAL A 58 -8.74 14.03 1.24
CA VAL A 58 -9.05 14.23 -0.18
C VAL A 58 -10.36 15.01 -0.35
N ALA A 59 -11.42 14.63 0.38
CA ALA A 59 -12.70 15.31 0.31
C ALA A 59 -12.62 16.78 0.79
N GLN A 60 -11.76 17.09 1.75
CA GLN A 60 -11.48 18.47 2.18
C GLN A 60 -10.86 19.30 1.05
N LEU A 61 -9.89 18.73 0.32
CA LEU A 61 -9.27 19.38 -0.83
C LEU A 61 -10.29 19.64 -1.94
N ASP A 62 -11.18 18.69 -2.23
CA ASP A 62 -12.24 18.85 -3.23
C ASP A 62 -13.23 19.97 -2.86
N ARG A 63 -13.47 20.18 -1.56
CA ARG A 63 -14.30 21.28 -1.04
C ARG A 63 -13.55 22.61 -0.97
N GLY A 64 -12.25 22.63 -1.29
CA GLY A 64 -11.40 23.83 -1.19
C GLY A 64 -11.06 24.21 0.26
N GLU A 65 -11.21 23.27 1.21
CA GLU A 65 -10.85 23.45 2.61
C GLU A 65 -9.33 23.37 2.77
N VAL A 66 -8.63 24.44 2.40
CA VAL A 66 -7.18 24.58 2.54
C VAL A 66 -6.84 25.51 3.70
N VAL A 67 -5.79 25.16 4.45
CA VAL A 67 -5.23 26.01 5.50
C VAL A 67 -3.92 26.60 4.99
N THR A 68 -3.77 27.92 5.08
CA THR A 68 -2.54 28.59 4.63
C THR A 68 -1.44 28.48 5.68
N SER A 69 -0.18 28.62 5.25
CA SER A 69 0.96 28.63 6.17
C SER A 69 0.82 29.70 7.25
N GLU A 70 0.32 30.89 6.90
CA GLU A 70 0.07 31.98 7.86
C GLU A 70 -0.95 31.60 8.94
N GLN A 71 -2.01 30.87 8.57
CA GLN A 71 -3.00 30.37 9.53
C GLN A 71 -2.42 29.27 10.44
N ILE A 72 -1.51 28.46 9.90
CA ILE A 72 -0.79 27.44 10.67
C ILE A 72 0.13 28.12 11.69
N ASP A 73 0.93 29.09 11.25
CA ASP A 73 1.89 29.81 12.09
C ASP A 73 1.19 30.55 13.23
N ALA A 74 0.09 31.27 12.93
CA ALA A 74 -0.71 31.96 13.94
C ALA A 74 -1.31 30.99 14.98
N ARG A 75 -1.72 29.79 14.56
CA ARG A 75 -2.26 28.77 15.46
C ARG A 75 -1.17 28.17 16.36
N PHE A 76 0.02 27.96 15.83
CA PHE A 76 1.17 27.51 16.62
C PHE A 76 1.62 28.57 17.62
N GLU A 77 1.74 29.83 17.21
CA GLU A 77 2.11 30.93 18.09
C GLU A 77 1.10 31.06 19.26
N ALA A 78 -0.20 31.04 18.97
CA ALA A 78 -1.24 31.07 19.99
C ALA A 78 -1.19 29.86 20.95
N PHE A 79 -0.82 28.68 20.45
CA PHE A 79 -0.62 27.50 21.29
C PHE A 79 0.57 27.67 22.24
N PHE A 80 1.72 28.11 21.72
CA PHE A 80 2.93 28.33 22.52
C PHE A 80 2.75 29.43 23.57
N GLN A 81 2.08 30.53 23.23
CA GLN A 81 1.77 31.60 24.18
C GLN A 81 0.88 31.11 25.34
N ARG A 82 -0.11 30.25 25.07
CA ARG A 82 -0.95 29.64 26.12
C ARG A 82 -0.18 28.68 27.02
N GLN A 83 0.80 27.97 26.46
CA GLN A 83 1.63 27.05 27.23
C GLN A 83 2.66 27.78 28.11
N ALA A 84 3.20 28.90 27.62
CA ALA A 84 4.14 29.75 28.37
C ALA A 84 3.46 30.59 29.47
N SER A 85 2.13 30.75 29.42
CA SER A 85 1.33 31.48 30.42
C SER A 85 0.80 30.59 31.56
N ARG A 86 1.24 29.33 31.63
CA ARG A 86 0.94 28.36 32.70
C ARG A 86 2.17 28.11 33.55
#